data_AF-A0A962L3R8-F1
#
_entry.id   AF-A0A962L3R8-F1
#
_cell.length_a   1.000
_cell.length_b   1.000
_cell.length_c   1.000
_cell.angle_alpha   90.00
_cell.angle_beta   90.00
_cell.angle_gamma   90.00
#
_symmetry.space_group_name_H-M   'P 1'
#
loop_
_entity.id
_entity.type
_entity.pdbx_description
1 polymer ?
#
loop_
_entity_poly.entity_id
_entity_poly.type
_entity_poly.pdbx_seq_one_letter_code
_entity_poly.pdbx_strand_id
1 'polypeptide(L)'
;MAEVVKSTAEITPEWLTEVLRERGLLSSSVKSVAHETIGAGVGLMATLARLSLEYEGEEALPATMVAKCAAQNENRAVAQLLDFYNRETNFYNRIGSACPFRVPDSYYGAVNQDTYDFVLLLEDLGDVSPVDQLVGSTEEEAFAKVDNIARLHAMYWDRTGDADHSW
;
A
#
# COMPACT_ATOMS: atom_id res chain seq x y z
N MET A 1 -13.10 -10.06 9.27
CA MET A 1 -12.66 -8.66 9.14
C MET A 1 -12.11 -8.20 10.45
N ALA A 2 -10.79 -8.28 10.54
CA ALA A 2 -10.02 -7.65 11.60
C ALA A 2 -10.32 -6.13 11.66
N GLU A 3 -10.13 -5.54 12.84
CA GLU A 3 -10.22 -4.09 13.02
C GLU A 3 -9.16 -3.37 12.18
N VAL A 4 -9.51 -2.22 11.61
CA VAL A 4 -8.55 -1.36 10.89
C VAL A 4 -7.76 -0.56 11.91
N VAL A 5 -6.46 -0.84 12.02
CA VAL A 5 -5.55 -0.14 12.93
C VAL A 5 -5.45 1.35 12.59
N LYS A 6 -5.25 2.18 13.61
CA LYS A 6 -5.22 3.65 13.47
C LYS A 6 -3.86 4.18 13.06
N SER A 7 -2.81 3.44 13.37
CA SER A 7 -1.42 3.82 13.11
C SER A 7 -0.54 2.60 12.94
N THR A 8 0.64 2.81 12.35
CA THR A 8 1.63 1.73 12.18
C THR A 8 2.08 1.12 13.50
N ALA A 9 2.03 1.85 14.61
CA ALA A 9 2.42 1.35 15.93
C ALA A 9 1.40 0.37 16.55
N GLU A 10 0.18 0.33 16.04
CA GLU A 10 -0.87 -0.61 16.48
C GLU A 10 -0.80 -1.96 15.74
N ILE A 11 0.12 -2.11 14.78
CA ILE A 11 0.31 -3.36 14.04
C ILE A 11 1.06 -4.34 14.94
N THR A 12 0.36 -5.38 15.41
CA THR A 12 0.93 -6.43 16.26
C THR A 12 1.10 -7.75 15.50
N PRO A 13 1.90 -8.71 16.03
CA PRO A 13 1.98 -10.06 15.46
C PRO A 13 0.61 -10.75 15.37
N GLU A 14 -0.26 -10.55 16.37
CA GLU A 14 -1.60 -11.13 16.41
C GLU A 14 -2.49 -10.54 15.30
N TRP A 15 -2.47 -9.22 15.15
CA TRP A 15 -3.22 -8.53 14.10
C TRP A 15 -2.74 -8.94 12.70
N LEU A 16 -1.42 -8.97 12.47
CA LEU A 16 -0.84 -9.44 11.20
C LEU A 16 -1.23 -10.89 10.90
N THR A 17 -1.18 -11.76 11.92
CA THR A 17 -1.60 -13.15 11.78
C THR A 17 -3.06 -13.25 11.34
N GLU A 18 -3.94 -12.47 11.96
CA GLU A 18 -5.36 -12.44 11.61
C GLU A 18 -5.57 -11.99 10.15
N VAL A 19 -5.04 -10.84 9.75
CA VAL A 19 -5.30 -10.27 8.41
C VAL A 19 -4.66 -11.09 7.29
N LEU A 20 -3.45 -11.64 7.50
CA LEU A 20 -2.77 -12.45 6.49
C LEU A 20 -3.46 -13.82 6.33
N ARG A 21 -4.01 -14.39 7.40
CA ARG A 21 -4.85 -15.59 7.32
C ARG A 21 -6.20 -15.32 6.67
N GLU A 22 -6.83 -14.18 6.95
CA GLU A 22 -8.08 -13.77 6.28
C GLU A 22 -7.89 -13.67 4.76
N ARG A 23 -6.67 -13.32 4.31
CA ARG A 23 -6.29 -13.28 2.89
C ARG A 23 -5.83 -14.62 2.33
N GLY A 24 -5.77 -15.67 3.15
CA GLY A 24 -5.30 -17.00 2.77
C GLY A 24 -3.81 -17.06 2.43
N LEU A 25 -3.02 -16.07 2.90
CA LEU A 25 -1.61 -15.92 2.58
C LEU A 25 -0.67 -16.58 3.60
N LEU A 26 -1.13 -16.76 4.84
CA LEU A 26 -0.34 -17.26 5.95
C LEU A 26 -0.95 -18.56 6.50
N SER A 27 -0.10 -19.59 6.68
CA SER A 27 -0.54 -20.89 7.23
C SER A 27 -0.23 -21.04 8.74
N SER A 28 0.91 -20.50 9.17
CA SER A 28 1.37 -20.40 10.55
C SER A 28 0.92 -19.08 11.17
N SER A 29 1.76 -18.43 11.97
CA SER A 29 1.51 -17.14 12.62
C SER A 29 2.76 -16.26 12.58
N VAL A 30 2.56 -14.95 12.63
CA VAL A 30 3.64 -14.00 12.88
C VAL A 30 4.06 -14.13 14.34
N LYS A 31 5.34 -14.41 14.57
CA LYS A 31 5.98 -14.54 15.88
C LYS A 31 6.37 -13.19 16.44
N SER A 32 6.96 -12.33 15.61
CA SER A 32 7.40 -11.00 16.00
C SER A 32 7.34 -10.01 14.84
N VAL A 33 7.17 -8.73 15.16
CA VAL A 33 7.25 -7.63 14.20
C VAL A 33 8.07 -6.50 14.80
N ALA A 34 9.06 -6.03 14.04
CA ALA A 34 9.78 -4.79 14.33
C ALA A 34 9.35 -3.69 13.35
N HIS A 35 9.31 -2.45 13.84
CA HIS A 35 8.84 -1.30 13.08
C HIS A 35 9.97 -0.31 12.86
N GLU A 36 10.19 0.09 11.61
CA GLU A 36 11.09 1.18 11.22
C GLU A 36 10.25 2.26 10.52
N THR A 37 10.11 3.44 11.12
CA THR A 37 9.45 4.56 10.45
C THR A 37 10.25 5.01 9.24
N ILE A 38 9.60 5.05 8.07
CA ILE A 38 10.22 5.48 6.81
C ILE A 38 9.43 6.65 6.20
N GLY A 39 10.05 7.37 5.26
CA GLY A 39 9.38 8.48 4.56
C GLY A 39 9.08 9.70 5.44
N ALA A 40 9.68 9.80 6.63
CA ALA A 40 9.53 10.96 7.51
C ALA A 40 9.94 12.25 6.77
N GLY A 41 9.05 13.25 6.76
CA GLY A 41 9.27 14.53 6.07
C GLY A 41 8.98 14.53 4.56
N VAL A 42 8.73 13.37 3.94
CA VAL A 42 8.36 13.23 2.51
C VAL A 42 6.91 12.75 2.37
N GLY A 43 6.49 11.81 3.21
CA GLY A 43 5.13 11.30 3.28
C GLY A 43 4.19 12.31 3.94
N LEU A 44 3.48 13.09 3.12
CA LEU A 44 2.54 14.10 3.63
C LEU A 44 1.18 13.48 3.99
N MET A 45 0.69 12.54 3.18
CA MET A 45 -0.70 12.08 3.24
C MET A 45 -0.90 10.80 4.06
N ALA A 46 0.16 10.14 4.50
CA ALA A 46 0.09 8.89 5.26
C ALA A 46 1.34 8.70 6.11
N THR A 47 1.23 7.90 7.16
CA THR A 47 2.39 7.39 7.91
C THR A 47 2.86 6.09 7.30
N LEU A 48 4.18 5.90 7.22
CA LEU A 48 4.80 4.71 6.63
C LEU A 48 5.75 4.06 7.64
N ALA A 49 5.72 2.74 7.68
CA ALA A 49 6.71 1.94 8.40
C ALA A 49 7.13 0.74 7.55
N ARG A 50 8.42 0.43 7.54
CA ARG A 50 8.89 -0.90 7.17
C ARG A 50 8.69 -1.81 8.38
N LEU A 51 8.04 -2.94 8.14
CA LEU A 51 7.85 -4.02 9.09
C LEU A 51 8.88 -5.09 8.79
N SER A 52 9.60 -5.56 9.81
CA SER A 52 10.42 -6.77 9.74
C SER A 52 9.71 -7.88 10.52
N LEU A 53 9.45 -9.00 9.87
CA LEU A 53 8.58 -10.06 10.32
C LEU A 53 9.37 -11.35 10.58
N GLU A 54 9.09 -12.00 11.70
CA GLU A 54 9.47 -13.38 11.95
C GLU A 54 8.20 -14.23 12.03
N TYR A 55 8.20 -15.40 11.40
CA TYR A 55 7.09 -16.34 11.42
C TYR A 55 7.42 -17.55 12.32
N GLU A 56 6.40 -18.21 12.86
CA GLU A 56 6.56 -19.44 13.68
C GLU A 56 6.96 -20.68 12.84
N GLY A 57 6.98 -20.56 11.51
CA GLY A 57 7.37 -21.62 10.57
C GLY A 57 7.89 -21.06 9.25
N GLU A 58 8.20 -21.97 8.30
CA GLU A 58 8.53 -21.57 6.93
C GLU A 58 7.26 -21.11 6.20
N GLU A 59 7.33 -19.91 5.61
CA GLU A 59 6.24 -19.30 4.85
C GLU A 59 6.78 -18.77 3.53
N ALA A 60 5.93 -18.74 2.50
CA ALA A 60 6.26 -18.14 1.20
C ALA A 60 6.17 -16.59 1.22
N LEU A 61 5.81 -16.00 2.35
CA LEU A 61 5.69 -14.57 2.55
C LEU A 61 7.05 -13.91 2.81
N PRO A 62 7.22 -12.63 2.44
CA PRO A 62 8.48 -11.93 2.68
C PRO A 62 8.72 -11.69 4.17
N ALA A 63 9.99 -11.58 4.54
CA ALA A 63 10.40 -11.15 5.87
C ALA A 63 10.22 -9.65 6.11
N THR A 64 9.91 -8.86 5.07
CA THR A 64 9.62 -7.43 5.19
C THR A 64 8.36 -7.04 4.43
N MET A 65 7.65 -6.04 4.95
CA MET A 65 6.49 -5.41 4.32
C MET A 65 6.50 -3.91 4.60
N VAL A 66 5.90 -3.12 3.72
CA VAL A 66 5.63 -1.69 3.99
C VAL A 66 4.19 -1.56 4.50
N ALA A 67 4.03 -1.01 5.69
CA ALA A 67 2.75 -0.59 6.22
C ALA A 67 2.52 0.90 5.94
N LYS A 68 1.36 1.21 5.40
CA LYS A 68 0.86 2.57 5.22
C LYS A 68 -0.41 2.75 6.04
N CYS A 69 -0.43 3.76 6.90
CA CYS A 69 -1.58 4.11 7.72
C CYS A 69 -1.99 5.57 7.52
N ALA A 70 -3.20 5.91 7.97
CA ALA A 70 -3.69 7.29 7.91
C ALA A 70 -2.67 8.28 8.51
N ALA A 71 -2.62 9.49 7.95
CA ALA A 71 -1.82 10.57 8.49
C ALA A 71 -2.26 10.89 9.93
N GLN A 72 -1.29 11.21 10.78
CA GLN A 72 -1.52 11.54 12.20
C GLN A 72 -1.47 13.05 12.45
N ASN A 73 -1.69 13.85 11.41
CA ASN A 73 -1.64 15.32 11.41
C ASN A 73 -2.78 15.90 10.55
N GLU A 74 -2.77 17.21 10.31
CA GLU A 74 -3.81 17.95 9.58
C GLU A 74 -4.05 17.47 8.14
N ASN A 75 -3.08 16.78 7.52
CA ASN A 75 -3.24 16.24 6.17
C ASN A 75 -4.28 15.13 6.09
N ARG A 76 -4.65 14.50 7.22
CA ARG A 76 -5.74 13.51 7.26
C ARG A 76 -7.06 14.07 6.72
N ALA A 77 -7.36 15.34 7.01
CA ALA A 77 -8.58 15.98 6.52
C ALA A 77 -8.56 16.17 4.99
N VAL A 78 -7.39 16.48 4.41
CA VAL A 78 -7.22 16.59 2.96
C VAL A 78 -7.33 15.21 2.30
N ALA A 79 -6.70 14.19 2.88
CA ALA A 79 -6.80 12.82 2.40
C ALA A 79 -8.26 12.32 2.38
N GLN A 80 -9.04 12.68 3.40
CA GLN A 80 -10.47 12.38 3.46
C GLN A 80 -11.28 13.15 2.42
N LEU A 81 -11.05 14.46 2.26
CA LEU A 81 -11.75 15.28 1.28
C LEU A 81 -11.55 14.78 -0.17
N LEU A 82 -10.37 14.27 -0.49
CA LEU A 82 -9.99 13.79 -1.83
C LEU A 82 -10.10 12.27 -2.01
N ASP A 83 -10.60 11.60 -0.98
CA ASP A 83 -10.80 10.17 -0.85
C ASP A 83 -9.58 9.28 -1.16
N PHE A 84 -8.39 9.70 -0.74
CA PHE A 84 -7.14 9.05 -1.10
C PHE A 84 -7.04 7.61 -0.63
N TYR A 85 -7.46 7.32 0.60
CA TYR A 85 -7.28 5.99 1.18
C TYR A 85 -8.20 4.95 0.54
N ASN A 86 -9.48 5.30 0.32
CA ASN A 86 -10.39 4.40 -0.40
C ASN A 86 -9.90 4.13 -1.82
N ARG A 87 -9.39 5.15 -2.51
CA ARG A 87 -8.86 5.00 -3.86
C ARG A 87 -7.66 4.08 -3.92
N GLU A 88 -6.70 4.27 -3.03
CA GLU A 88 -5.51 3.43 -2.99
C GLU A 88 -5.85 1.99 -2.59
N THR A 89 -6.71 1.80 -1.58
CA THR A 89 -7.18 0.46 -1.19
C THR A 89 -7.91 -0.25 -2.33
N ASN A 90 -8.84 0.43 -3.02
CA ASN A 90 -9.56 -0.18 -4.13
C ASN A 90 -8.68 -0.41 -5.35
N PHE A 91 -7.67 0.42 -5.58
CA PHE A 91 -6.65 0.16 -6.60
C PHE A 91 -6.04 -1.23 -6.38
N TYR A 92 -5.44 -1.49 -5.22
CA TYR A 92 -4.80 -2.77 -4.92
C TYR A 92 -5.80 -3.94 -4.84
N ASN A 93 -7.00 -3.71 -4.31
CA ASN A 93 -8.00 -4.77 -4.14
C ASN A 93 -8.71 -5.18 -5.44
N ARG A 94 -8.82 -4.28 -6.44
CA ARG A 94 -9.66 -4.51 -7.63
C ARG A 94 -8.91 -4.51 -8.94
N ILE A 95 -7.95 -3.61 -9.13
CA ILE A 95 -7.36 -3.34 -10.45
C ILE A 95 -5.84 -3.47 -10.52
N GLY A 96 -5.15 -3.51 -9.36
CA GLY A 96 -3.69 -3.55 -9.29
C GLY A 96 -3.10 -4.76 -10.01
N SER A 97 -3.74 -5.93 -9.89
CA SER A 97 -3.32 -7.16 -10.59
C SER A 97 -3.51 -7.13 -12.11
N ALA A 98 -4.39 -6.26 -12.61
CA ALA A 98 -4.63 -6.06 -14.04
C ALA A 98 -3.74 -4.95 -14.64
N CYS A 99 -2.91 -4.28 -13.83
CA CYS A 99 -2.08 -3.18 -14.29
C CYS A 99 -1.11 -3.65 -15.40
N PRO A 100 -0.93 -2.89 -16.51
CA PRO A 100 -0.07 -3.30 -17.61
C PRO A 100 1.44 -3.21 -17.31
N PHE A 101 1.79 -2.92 -16.05
CA PHE A 101 3.15 -2.86 -15.54
C PHE A 101 3.17 -3.31 -14.09
N ARG A 102 4.37 -3.64 -13.60
CA ARG A 102 4.57 -4.11 -12.23
C ARG A 102 4.15 -3.03 -11.23
N VAL A 103 3.36 -3.43 -10.25
CA VAL A 103 3.04 -2.67 -9.04
C VAL A 103 3.51 -3.47 -7.83
N PRO A 104 3.67 -2.87 -6.63
CA PRO A 104 3.94 -3.62 -5.42
C PRO A 104 2.86 -4.67 -5.18
N ASP A 105 3.23 -5.87 -4.74
CA ASP A 105 2.22 -6.81 -4.25
C ASP A 105 1.50 -6.23 -3.02
N SER A 106 0.20 -6.52 -2.89
CA SER A 106 -0.59 -6.11 -1.73
C SER A 106 -1.00 -7.32 -0.90
N TYR A 107 -0.56 -7.33 0.35
CA TYR A 107 -0.88 -8.41 1.29
C TYR A 107 -2.22 -8.18 1.98
N TYR A 108 -2.56 -6.92 2.27
CA TYR A 108 -3.83 -6.54 2.88
C TYR A 108 -4.10 -5.04 2.65
N GLY A 109 -5.36 -4.65 2.54
CA GLY A 109 -5.75 -3.24 2.42
C GLY A 109 -7.20 -3.02 2.85
N ALA A 110 -7.42 -2.09 3.77
CA ALA A 110 -8.73 -1.78 4.32
C ALA A 110 -8.86 -0.32 4.76
N VAL A 111 -10.08 0.21 4.65
CA VAL A 111 -10.49 1.52 5.16
C VAL A 111 -11.76 1.37 5.99
N ASN A 112 -11.76 1.91 7.20
CA ASN A 112 -12.97 2.05 8.00
C ASN A 112 -13.72 3.31 7.53
N GLN A 113 -14.92 3.15 6.98
CA GLN A 113 -15.69 4.26 6.40
C GLN A 113 -16.20 5.25 7.47
N ASP A 114 -16.38 4.82 8.72
CA ASP A 114 -16.90 5.65 9.80
C ASP A 114 -15.79 6.51 10.42
N THR A 115 -14.60 5.92 10.64
CA THR A 115 -13.47 6.60 11.31
C THR A 115 -12.46 7.17 10.32
N TYR A 116 -12.50 6.72 9.07
CA TYR A 116 -11.47 6.98 8.06
C TYR A 116 -10.08 6.48 8.46
N ASP A 117 -10.04 5.47 9.34
CA ASP A 117 -8.80 4.72 9.60
C ASP A 117 -8.47 3.87 8.36
N PHE A 118 -7.19 3.75 8.08
CA PHE A 118 -6.67 3.17 6.85
C PHE A 118 -5.43 2.35 7.16
N VAL A 119 -5.36 1.17 6.56
CA VAL A 119 -4.15 0.36 6.54
C VAL A 119 -3.97 -0.30 5.18
N LEU A 120 -2.73 -0.29 4.69
CA LEU A 120 -2.33 -1.00 3.49
C LEU A 120 -0.96 -1.63 3.73
N LEU A 121 -0.86 -2.94 3.52
CA LEU A 121 0.36 -3.72 3.59
C LEU A 121 0.82 -4.05 2.18
N LEU A 122 2.01 -3.58 1.83
CA LEU A 122 2.61 -3.72 0.50
C LEU A 122 3.95 -4.44 0.57
N GLU A 123 4.35 -4.97 -0.58
CA GLU A 123 5.72 -5.39 -0.86
C GLU A 123 6.72 -4.27 -0.52
N ASP A 124 7.82 -4.65 0.14
CA ASP A 124 8.96 -3.76 0.37
C ASP A 124 9.87 -3.74 -0.86
N LEU A 125 9.94 -2.57 -1.52
CA LEU A 125 10.81 -2.33 -2.68
C LEU A 125 12.14 -1.69 -2.27
N GLY A 126 12.67 -1.99 -1.08
CA GLY A 126 13.89 -1.39 -0.53
C GLY A 126 15.13 -1.49 -1.41
N ASP A 127 15.18 -2.45 -2.32
CA ASP A 127 16.27 -2.62 -3.32
C ASP A 127 16.11 -1.73 -4.56
N VAL A 128 15.04 -0.94 -4.63
CA VAL A 128 14.74 -0.03 -5.74
C VAL A 128 14.82 1.42 -5.27
N SER A 129 15.54 2.25 -6.02
CA SER A 129 15.66 3.68 -5.72
C SER A 129 14.56 4.48 -6.42
N PRO A 130 13.87 5.40 -5.72
CA PRO A 130 13.01 6.37 -6.38
C PRO A 130 13.85 7.35 -7.21
N VAL A 131 13.21 7.98 -8.20
CA VAL A 131 13.84 9.09 -8.92
C VAL A 131 13.99 10.29 -8.01
N ASP A 132 15.18 10.87 -7.98
CA ASP A 132 15.47 12.12 -7.29
C ASP A 132 14.67 13.26 -7.93
N GLN A 133 13.86 13.95 -7.13
CA GLN A 133 12.95 14.98 -7.62
C GLN A 133 13.66 16.30 -8.00
N LEU A 134 14.90 16.51 -7.54
CA LEU A 134 15.71 17.67 -7.85
C LEU A 134 16.57 17.44 -9.09
N VAL A 135 17.15 16.24 -9.21
CA VAL A 135 17.98 15.86 -10.36
C VAL A 135 17.10 15.48 -11.56
N GLY A 136 15.96 14.84 -11.30
CA GLY A 136 15.06 14.31 -12.33
C GLY A 136 15.52 12.95 -12.87
N SER A 137 14.84 12.48 -13.91
CA SER A 137 15.18 11.25 -14.62
C SER A 137 15.91 11.53 -15.93
N THR A 138 16.61 10.52 -16.44
CA THR A 138 17.14 10.53 -17.81
C THR A 138 16.00 10.53 -18.84
N GLU A 139 16.32 10.88 -20.09
CA GLU A 139 15.37 10.84 -21.21
C GLU A 139 14.80 9.42 -21.42
N GLU A 140 15.66 8.40 -21.41
CA GLU A 140 15.26 7.00 -21.56
C GLU A 140 14.27 6.55 -20.48
N GLU A 141 14.57 6.87 -19.21
CA GLU A 141 13.66 6.58 -18.08
C GLU A 141 12.33 7.33 -18.21
N ALA A 142 12.36 8.56 -18.69
CA ALA A 142 11.14 9.35 -18.90
C ALA A 142 10.26 8.72 -19.99
N PHE A 143 10.83 8.34 -21.13
CA PHE A 143 10.10 7.67 -22.20
C PHE A 143 9.49 6.34 -21.74
N ALA A 144 10.26 5.51 -21.03
CA ALA A 144 9.75 4.25 -20.49
C ALA A 144 8.54 4.45 -19.55
N LYS A 145 8.55 5.50 -18.72
CA LYS A 145 7.41 5.84 -17.85
C LYS A 145 6.21 6.34 -18.65
N VAL A 146 6.42 7.19 -19.65
CA VAL A 146 5.34 7.69 -20.52
C VAL A 146 4.66 6.53 -21.25
N ASP A 147 5.42 5.55 -21.75
CA ASP A 147 4.87 4.34 -22.38
C ASP A 147 3.98 3.53 -21.43
N ASN A 148 4.42 3.35 -20.18
CA ASN A 148 3.62 2.66 -19.16
C ASN A 148 2.33 3.41 -18.83
N ILE A 149 2.39 4.74 -18.68
CA ILE A 149 1.22 5.58 -18.45
C ILE A 149 0.26 5.51 -19.63
N ALA A 150 0.77 5.57 -20.88
CA ALA A 150 -0.05 5.47 -22.08
C ALA A 150 -0.80 4.13 -22.17
N ARG A 151 -0.16 3.01 -21.80
CA ARG A 151 -0.81 1.69 -21.73
C ARG A 151 -1.94 1.65 -20.70
N LEU A 152 -1.71 2.23 -19.51
CA LEU A 152 -2.74 2.31 -18.47
C LEU A 152 -3.92 3.16 -18.95
N HIS A 153 -3.66 4.33 -19.55
CA HIS A 153 -4.70 5.18 -20.12
C HIS A 153 -5.49 4.45 -21.21
N ALA A 154 -4.83 3.72 -22.11
CA ALA A 154 -5.49 2.96 -23.16
C ALA A 154 -6.39 1.84 -22.59
N MET A 155 -5.97 1.19 -21.51
CA MET A 155 -6.73 0.10 -20.86
C MET A 155 -8.05 0.58 -20.24
N TYR A 156 -8.06 1.79 -19.70
CA TYR A 156 -9.20 2.39 -18.99
C TYR A 156 -9.86 3.56 -19.75
N TRP A 157 -9.49 3.77 -21.02
CA TRP A 157 -10.08 4.81 -21.86
C TRP A 157 -11.60 4.64 -21.94
N ASP A 158 -12.36 5.70 -21.68
CA ASP A 158 -13.82 5.72 -21.60
C ASP A 158 -14.46 4.71 -20.62
N ARG A 159 -13.68 4.19 -19.65
CA ARG A 159 -14.14 3.18 -18.66
C ARG A 159 -14.07 3.66 -17.20
N THR A 160 -13.65 4.91 -16.98
CA THR A 160 -13.54 5.49 -15.63
C THR A 160 -14.89 5.83 -15.01
N GLY A 161 -15.95 5.89 -15.80
CA GLY A 161 -17.34 6.04 -15.33
C GLY A 161 -18.06 4.73 -15.02
N ASP A 162 -17.40 3.57 -15.25
CA ASP A 162 -17.98 2.27 -14.94
C ASP A 162 -18.23 2.15 -13.42
N ALA A 163 -19.34 1.53 -13.02
CA ALA A 163 -19.71 1.40 -11.60
C ALA A 163 -18.63 0.68 -10.77
N ASP A 164 -17.84 -0.18 -11.40
CA ASP A 164 -16.73 -0.90 -10.73
C ASP A 164 -15.54 0.01 -10.37
N HIS A 165 -15.50 1.24 -10.92
CA HIS A 165 -14.45 2.25 -10.76
C HIS A 165 -14.94 3.57 -10.13
N SER A 166 -16.16 3.61 -9.55
CA SER A 166 -16.79 4.85 -9.07
C SER A 166 -16.28 5.37 -7.71
N TRP A 167 -15.04 5.05 -7.36
CA TRP A 167 -14.40 5.34 -6.07
C TRP A 167 -13.25 6.34 -6.24
#